data_AF-A0A943C870-F1
#
_entry.id   AF-A0A943C870-F1
#
_cell.length_a   1.000
_cell.length_b   1.000
_cell.length_c   1.000
_cell.angle_alpha   90.00
_cell.angle_beta   90.00
_cell.angle_gamma   90.00
#
_symmetry.space_group_name_H-M   'P 1'
#
loop_
_entity.id
_entity.type
_entity.pdbx_description
1 polymer ?
#
loop_
_entity_poly.entity_id
_entity_poly.type
_entity_poly.pdbx_seq_one_letter_code
_entity_poly.pdbx_strand_id
1 'polypeptide(L)'
;MEDNQITQEKKKQYEAYVEQVTPKHNLPLNMAKAFLTGGIICVIGQVIIHIAQNMGMDQKTAGSWCSLILVFSSALLTGLNIYPSIAKFGGAGALVPITGFANSVAAPAIEFKKEGQIFGVGCKIFTIAGPVILYGISVSWLLGLIYYLLRITGVAG
;
A
#
# COMPACT_ATOMS: atom_id res chain seq x y z
N MET A 1 -37.76 -29.89 -2.28
CA MET A 1 -37.99 -28.45 -2.02
C MET A 1 -37.55 -28.07 -0.60
N GLU A 2 -37.70 -28.97 0.38
CA GLU A 2 -37.24 -28.80 1.78
C GLU A 2 -35.72 -28.62 1.96
N ASP A 3 -34.87 -29.40 1.27
CA ASP A 3 -33.39 -29.30 1.38
C ASP A 3 -32.82 -27.93 0.98
N ASN A 4 -33.49 -27.23 0.05
CA ASN A 4 -33.06 -25.92 -0.40
C ASN A 4 -33.38 -24.83 0.63
N GLN A 5 -34.43 -25.00 1.44
CA GLN A 5 -34.76 -24.10 2.54
C GLN A 5 -33.77 -24.24 3.72
N ILE A 6 -33.38 -25.48 4.07
CA ILE A 6 -32.38 -25.74 5.13
C ILE A 6 -31.01 -25.11 4.81
N THR A 7 -30.61 -25.12 3.53
CA THR A 7 -29.35 -24.49 3.08
C THR A 7 -29.39 -22.96 3.17
N GLN A 8 -30.54 -22.35 2.89
CA GLN A 8 -30.73 -20.90 2.97
C GLN A 8 -30.81 -20.42 4.42
N GLU A 9 -31.47 -21.17 5.31
CA GLU A 9 -31.49 -20.86 6.75
C GLU A 9 -30.11 -20.98 7.39
N LYS A 10 -29.33 -22.03 7.05
CA LYS A 10 -27.94 -22.15 7.51
C LYS A 10 -27.05 -21.01 7.00
N LYS A 11 -27.21 -20.58 5.74
CA LYS A 11 -26.51 -19.39 5.21
C LYS A 11 -26.87 -18.13 5.96
N LYS A 12 -28.16 -17.90 6.25
CA LYS A 12 -28.62 -16.75 7.04
C LYS A 12 -28.11 -16.77 8.48
N GLN A 13 -28.10 -17.94 9.14
CA GLN A 13 -27.54 -18.07 10.48
C GLN A 13 -26.03 -17.87 10.49
N TYR A 14 -25.34 -18.34 9.44
CA TYR A 14 -23.91 -18.10 9.27
C TYR A 14 -23.61 -16.62 8.99
N GLU A 15 -24.39 -15.94 8.14
CA GLU A 15 -24.29 -14.49 7.92
C GLU A 15 -24.60 -13.69 9.18
N ALA A 16 -25.62 -14.08 9.97
CA ALA A 16 -25.96 -13.42 11.23
C ALA A 16 -24.89 -13.65 12.30
N TYR A 17 -24.32 -14.86 12.36
CA TYR A 17 -23.15 -15.15 13.18
C TYR A 17 -21.98 -14.28 12.74
N VAL A 18 -21.63 -14.28 11.45
CA VAL A 18 -20.56 -13.45 10.88
C VAL A 18 -20.81 -11.97 11.15
N GLU A 19 -22.02 -11.44 11.02
CA GLU A 19 -22.34 -10.04 11.37
C GLU A 19 -22.20 -9.74 12.87
N GLN A 20 -22.41 -10.72 13.75
CA GLN A 20 -22.24 -10.57 15.19
C GLN A 20 -20.77 -10.66 15.61
N VAL A 21 -19.97 -11.51 14.97
CA VAL A 21 -18.51 -11.61 15.26
C VAL A 21 -17.69 -10.58 14.49
N THR A 22 -18.19 -10.09 13.35
CA THR A 22 -17.53 -9.06 12.55
C THR A 22 -17.91 -7.70 13.09
N PRO A 23 -16.96 -6.90 13.61
CA PRO A 23 -17.26 -5.56 14.09
C PRO A 23 -17.84 -4.73 12.93
N LYS A 24 -19.11 -4.32 13.04
CA LYS A 24 -19.75 -3.29 12.21
C LYS A 24 -19.06 -1.96 12.48
N HIS A 25 -17.90 -1.80 11.87
CA HIS A 25 -17.16 -0.56 11.92
C HIS A 25 -17.95 0.50 11.14
N ASN A 26 -18.03 1.70 11.69
CA ASN A 26 -18.71 2.82 11.04
C ASN A 26 -17.96 3.16 9.74
N LEU A 27 -18.39 2.55 8.61
CA LEU A 27 -17.82 2.77 7.28
C LEU A 27 -17.54 4.26 6.99
N PRO A 28 -18.49 5.20 7.18
CA PRO A 28 -18.22 6.62 6.92
C PRO A 28 -17.11 7.19 7.82
N LEU A 29 -17.01 6.74 9.07
CA LEU A 29 -15.98 7.21 10.00
C LEU A 29 -14.59 6.67 9.63
N ASN A 30 -14.50 5.42 9.19
CA ASN A 30 -13.24 4.83 8.73
C ASN A 30 -12.81 5.44 7.39
N MET A 31 -13.75 5.71 6.50
CA MET A 31 -13.49 6.42 5.25
C MET A 31 -13.01 7.85 5.52
N ALA A 32 -13.62 8.58 6.47
CA ALA A 32 -13.17 9.91 6.85
C ALA A 32 -11.75 9.90 7.42
N LYS A 33 -11.43 8.93 8.29
CA LYS A 33 -10.06 8.75 8.83
C LYS A 33 -9.05 8.39 7.73
N ALA A 34 -9.42 7.52 6.79
CA ALA A 34 -8.57 7.15 5.67
C ALA A 34 -8.34 8.35 4.72
N PHE A 35 -9.38 9.12 4.45
CA PHE A 35 -9.26 10.32 3.63
C PHE A 35 -8.38 11.37 4.30
N LEU A 36 -8.57 11.63 5.59
CA LEU A 36 -7.77 12.60 6.33
C LEU A 36 -6.29 12.20 6.39
N THR A 37 -6.01 10.93 6.71
CA THR A 37 -4.62 10.45 6.81
C THR A 37 -3.92 10.41 5.45
N GLY A 38 -4.60 9.92 4.40
CA GLY A 38 -4.08 9.98 3.04
C GLY A 38 -3.87 11.41 2.56
N GLY A 39 -4.83 12.30 2.83
CA GLY A 39 -4.74 13.73 2.50
C GLY A 39 -3.55 14.41 3.17
N ILE A 40 -3.32 14.17 4.46
CA ILE A 40 -2.15 14.71 5.18
C ILE A 40 -0.84 14.23 4.54
N ILE A 41 -0.73 12.94 4.20
CA ILE A 41 0.47 12.40 3.53
C ILE A 41 0.70 13.07 2.17
N CYS A 42 -0.37 13.28 1.39
CA CYS A 42 -0.29 14.01 0.13
C CYS A 42 0.17 15.47 0.31
N VAL A 43 -0.37 16.18 1.31
CA VAL A 43 0.03 17.56 1.63
C VAL A 43 1.51 17.62 2.02
N ILE A 44 1.98 16.68 2.84
CA ILE A 44 3.42 16.57 3.17
C ILE A 44 4.25 16.35 1.90
N GLY A 45 3.81 15.46 1.00
CA GLY A 45 4.49 15.24 -0.27
C GLY A 45 4.54 16.49 -1.16
N GLN A 46 3.45 17.26 -1.22
CA GLN A 46 3.41 18.53 -1.94
C GLN A 46 4.35 19.56 -1.34
N VAL A 47 4.43 19.66 -0.01
CA VAL A 47 5.37 20.56 0.68
C VAL A 47 6.82 20.20 0.34
N ILE A 48 7.17 18.91 0.36
CA ILE A 48 8.52 18.45 0.01
C ILE A 48 8.85 18.79 -1.45
N ILE A 49 7.93 18.55 -2.38
CA ILE A 49 8.11 18.88 -3.80
C ILE A 49 8.28 20.40 -3.98
N HIS A 50 7.47 21.22 -3.30
CA HIS A 50 7.55 22.66 -3.42
C HIS A 50 8.87 23.22 -2.87
N ILE A 51 9.35 22.71 -1.73
CA ILE A 51 10.68 23.07 -1.21
C ILE A 51 11.78 22.66 -2.21
N ALA A 52 11.69 21.45 -2.74
CA ALA A 52 12.63 20.92 -3.73
C ALA A 52 12.67 21.77 -5.02
N GLN A 53 11.51 22.18 -5.54
CA GLN A 53 11.40 23.06 -6.70
C GLN A 53 11.93 24.47 -6.40
N ASN A 54 11.66 25.00 -5.20
CA ASN A 54 12.18 26.31 -4.77
C ASN A 54 13.72 26.31 -4.63
N MET A 55 14.32 25.15 -4.38
CA MET A 55 15.77 24.95 -4.43
C MET A 55 16.33 24.82 -5.85
N GLY A 56 15.48 24.94 -6.88
CA GLY A 56 15.86 24.91 -8.29
C GLY A 56 15.91 23.52 -8.93
N MET A 57 15.36 22.48 -8.28
CA MET A 57 15.32 21.14 -8.86
C MET A 57 14.20 20.99 -9.88
N ASP A 58 14.47 20.22 -10.94
CA ASP A 58 13.45 19.86 -11.92
C ASP A 58 12.37 18.94 -11.32
N GLN A 59 11.21 18.87 -11.98
CA GLN A 59 10.04 18.13 -11.48
C GLN A 59 10.32 16.65 -11.23
N LYS A 60 11.12 16.00 -12.09
CA LYS A 60 11.41 14.57 -11.97
C LYS A 60 12.33 14.35 -10.77
N THR A 61 13.37 15.16 -10.65
CA THR A 61 14.29 15.10 -9.52
C THR A 61 13.58 15.40 -8.21
N ALA A 62 12.75 16.44 -8.15
CA ALA A 62 11.94 16.76 -6.97
C ALA A 62 11.00 15.61 -6.57
N GLY A 63 10.38 14.93 -7.54
CA GLY A 63 9.55 13.75 -7.29
C GLY A 63 10.35 12.56 -6.73
N SER A 64 11.56 12.32 -7.24
CA SER A 64 12.47 11.30 -6.70
C SER A 64 12.89 11.61 -5.26
N TRP A 65 13.25 12.86 -4.97
CA TRP A 65 13.58 13.32 -3.62
C TRP A 65 12.41 13.19 -2.66
N CYS A 66 11.21 13.58 -3.08
CA CYS A 66 9.99 13.43 -2.28
C CYS A 66 9.75 11.96 -1.92
N SER A 67 9.80 11.07 -2.92
CA SER A 67 9.63 9.62 -2.70
C SER A 67 10.67 9.07 -1.73
N LEU A 68 11.94 9.46 -1.88
CA LEU A 68 13.03 9.03 -1.00
C LEU A 68 12.81 9.49 0.45
N ILE A 69 12.50 10.78 0.65
CA ILE A 69 12.28 11.35 1.98
C ILE A 69 11.07 10.70 2.66
N LEU A 70 9.98 10.47 1.93
CA LEU A 70 8.78 9.83 2.46
C LEU A 70 9.04 8.37 2.87
N VAL A 71 9.70 7.59 2.01
CA VAL A 71 10.07 6.20 2.31
C VAL A 71 11.01 6.14 3.52
N PHE A 72 12.03 6.98 3.56
CA PHE A 72 12.98 7.05 4.66
C PHE A 72 12.31 7.44 5.98
N SER A 73 11.51 8.51 5.97
CA SER A 73 10.78 8.98 7.15
C SER A 73 9.82 7.91 7.66
N SER A 74 9.13 7.20 6.77
CA SER A 74 8.28 6.09 7.13
C SER A 74 9.06 4.95 7.78
N ALA A 75 10.18 4.51 7.19
CA ALA A 75 11.00 3.44 7.74
C ALA A 75 11.56 3.82 9.13
N LEU A 76 11.97 5.08 9.32
CA LEU A 76 12.42 5.61 10.61
C LEU A 76 11.30 5.59 11.64
N LEU A 77 10.11 6.10 11.29
CA LEU A 77 8.94 6.10 12.17
C LEU A 77 8.45 4.67 12.47
N THR A 78 8.63 3.71 11.55
CA THR A 78 8.37 2.29 11.79
C THR A 78 9.36 1.71 12.79
N GLY A 79 10.65 2.03 12.67
CA GLY A 79 11.69 1.68 13.64
C GLY A 79 11.43 2.23 15.04
N LEU A 80 10.87 3.44 15.13
CA LEU A 80 10.47 4.08 16.38
C LEU A 80 9.10 3.61 16.92
N ASN A 81 8.44 2.65 16.25
CA ASN A 81 7.11 2.13 16.59
C ASN A 81 5.96 3.17 16.49
N ILE A 82 6.19 4.33 15.86
CA ILE A 82 5.19 5.39 15.72
C ILE A 82 4.29 5.14 14.49
N TYR A 83 4.90 4.77 13.36
CA TYR A 83 4.17 4.58 12.10
C TYR A 83 3.09 3.47 12.18
N PRO A 84 3.33 2.30 12.81
CA PRO A 84 2.30 1.26 12.91
C PRO A 84 1.04 1.72 13.64
N SER A 85 1.18 2.61 14.63
CA SER A 85 0.04 3.21 15.33
C SER A 85 -0.75 4.17 14.44
N ILE A 86 -0.05 5.00 13.66
CA ILE A 86 -0.66 5.87 12.63
C ILE A 86 -1.37 5.02 11.57
N ALA A 87 -0.75 3.94 11.11
CA ALA A 87 -1.32 3.03 10.12
C ALA A 87 -2.58 2.34 10.64
N LYS A 88 -2.61 1.94 11.91
CA LYS A 88 -3.80 1.37 12.56
C LYS A 88 -4.94 2.39 12.67
N PHE A 89 -4.63 3.66 12.92
CA PHE A 89 -5.64 4.73 12.97
C PHE A 89 -6.15 5.15 11.60
N GLY A 90 -5.25 5.33 10.63
CA GLY A 90 -5.55 5.79 9.27
C GLY A 90 -6.08 4.71 8.33
N GLY A 91 -5.86 3.43 8.67
CA GLY A 91 -6.26 2.30 7.85
C GLY A 91 -5.72 2.42 6.42
N ALA A 92 -6.60 2.28 5.43
CA ALA A 92 -6.23 2.36 4.02
C ALA A 92 -5.50 3.67 3.65
N GLY A 93 -5.86 4.80 4.29
CA GLY A 93 -5.24 6.10 4.01
C GLY A 93 -3.74 6.19 4.33
N ALA A 94 -3.28 5.41 5.31
CA ALA A 94 -1.87 5.35 5.70
C ALA A 94 -1.14 4.10 5.15
N LEU A 95 -1.89 3.08 4.72
CA LEU A 95 -1.37 1.84 4.16
C LEU A 95 -1.17 1.88 2.63
N VAL A 96 -2.01 2.60 1.90
CA VAL A 96 -1.98 2.67 0.42
C VAL A 96 -0.83 3.54 -0.13
N PRO A 97 -0.49 4.70 0.46
CA PRO A 97 0.62 5.51 -0.03
C PRO A 97 1.98 4.79 0.05
N ILE A 98 2.99 5.31 -0.64
CA ILE A 98 4.35 4.72 -0.66
C ILE A 98 4.96 4.54 0.75
N THR A 99 4.57 5.40 1.70
CA THR A 99 4.93 5.28 3.12
C THR A 99 4.35 4.01 3.75
N GLY A 100 3.11 3.65 3.41
CA GLY A 100 2.48 2.41 3.87
C GLY A 100 3.20 1.17 3.38
N PHE A 101 3.69 1.18 2.13
CA PHE A 101 4.56 0.15 1.59
C PHE A 101 5.91 0.08 2.32
N ALA A 102 6.53 1.22 2.62
CA ALA A 102 7.77 1.25 3.39
C ALA A 102 7.58 0.64 4.80
N ASN A 103 6.47 0.95 5.47
CA ASN A 103 6.13 0.34 6.76
C ASN A 103 5.86 -1.16 6.65
N SER A 104 5.15 -1.62 5.61
CA SER A 104 4.86 -3.05 5.42
C SER A 104 6.13 -3.87 5.16
N VAL A 105 7.17 -3.26 4.60
CA VAL A 105 8.50 -3.89 4.46
C VAL A 105 9.33 -3.77 5.75
N ALA A 106 9.34 -2.61 6.41
CA ALA A 106 10.18 -2.35 7.57
C ALA A 106 9.70 -3.06 8.85
N ALA A 107 8.38 -3.16 9.07
CA ALA A 107 7.82 -3.84 10.24
C ALA A 107 8.23 -5.32 10.35
N PRO A 108 8.06 -6.17 9.31
CA PRO A 108 8.52 -7.56 9.38
C PRO A 108 10.04 -7.67 9.44
N ALA A 109 10.79 -6.70 8.89
CA ALA A 109 12.25 -6.69 9.03
C ALA A 109 12.70 -6.56 10.50
N ILE A 110 11.95 -5.80 11.31
CA ILE A 110 12.19 -5.61 12.73
C ILE A 110 11.72 -6.84 13.52
N GLU A 111 10.52 -7.34 13.23
CA GLU A 111 9.88 -8.44 13.97
C GLU A 111 10.59 -9.78 13.76
N PHE A 112 10.90 -10.12 12.51
CA PHE A 112 11.50 -11.41 12.13
C PHE A 112 13.02 -11.39 12.11
N LYS A 113 13.65 -10.36 12.69
CA LYS A 113 15.12 -10.28 12.83
C LYS A 113 15.71 -11.49 13.57
N LYS A 114 14.96 -12.07 14.51
CA LYS A 114 15.37 -13.25 15.30
C LYS A 114 15.38 -14.55 14.50
N GLU A 115 14.66 -14.62 13.38
CA GLU A 115 14.58 -15.80 12.51
C GLU A 115 15.73 -15.85 11.47
N GLY A 116 16.65 -14.89 11.52
CA GLY A 116 17.79 -14.80 10.62
C GLY A 116 17.53 -13.97 9.37
N GLN A 117 18.61 -13.58 8.68
CA GLN A 117 18.54 -12.64 7.55
C GLN A 117 17.89 -13.25 6.30
N ILE A 118 18.16 -14.52 6.02
CA ILE A 118 17.70 -15.20 4.79
C ILE A 118 16.29 -15.77 4.97
N PHE A 119 16.13 -16.70 5.92
CA PHE A 119 14.87 -17.42 6.13
C PHE A 119 13.80 -16.60 6.88
N GLY A 120 14.20 -15.65 7.73
CA GLY A 120 13.29 -14.77 8.46
C GLY A 120 13.01 -13.48 7.68
N VAL A 121 13.92 -12.52 7.81
CA VAL A 121 13.79 -11.16 7.26
C VAL A 121 13.58 -11.18 5.74
N GLY A 122 14.45 -11.88 5.01
CA GLY A 122 14.43 -11.94 3.55
C GLY A 122 13.14 -12.52 3.00
N CYS A 123 12.74 -13.72 3.47
CA CYS A 123 11.50 -14.35 3.05
C CYS A 123 10.26 -13.47 3.31
N LYS A 124 10.14 -12.84 4.48
CA LYS A 124 8.98 -12.01 4.84
C LYS A 124 8.89 -10.73 4.02
N ILE A 125 10.00 -10.01 3.85
CA ILE A 125 10.05 -8.83 2.97
C ILE A 125 9.69 -9.22 1.53
N PHE A 126 10.22 -10.35 1.04
CA PHE A 126 9.97 -10.81 -0.32
C PHE A 126 8.51 -11.21 -0.55
N THR A 127 7.77 -11.69 0.46
CA THR A 127 6.33 -11.94 0.29
C THR A 127 5.53 -10.68 -0.04
N ILE A 128 6.02 -9.50 0.36
CA ILE A 128 5.36 -8.21 0.13
C ILE A 128 5.92 -7.55 -1.14
N ALA A 129 7.26 -7.49 -1.27
CA ALA A 129 7.92 -6.86 -2.40
C ALA A 129 7.89 -7.71 -3.69
N GLY A 130 7.87 -9.04 -3.56
CA GLY A 130 7.91 -10.00 -4.67
C GLY A 130 6.76 -9.81 -5.65
N PRO A 131 5.49 -9.76 -5.21
CA PRO A 131 4.36 -9.45 -6.10
C PRO A 131 4.51 -8.10 -6.81
N VAL A 132 4.94 -7.05 -6.09
CA VAL A 132 5.11 -5.70 -6.67
C VAL A 132 6.16 -5.70 -7.78
N ILE A 133 7.30 -6.34 -7.55
CA ILE A 133 8.39 -6.44 -8.52
C ILE A 133 7.95 -7.28 -9.73
N LEU A 134 7.35 -8.46 -9.48
CA LEU A 134 6.91 -9.37 -10.53
C LEU A 134 5.88 -8.70 -11.45
N TYR A 135 4.77 -8.21 -10.89
CA TYR A 135 3.72 -7.59 -11.69
C TYR A 135 4.19 -6.26 -12.31
N GLY A 136 5.01 -5.48 -11.61
CA GLY A 136 5.55 -4.22 -12.13
C GLY A 136 6.40 -4.43 -13.39
N ILE A 137 7.34 -5.38 -13.36
CA ILE A 137 8.23 -5.67 -14.50
C ILE A 137 7.44 -6.34 -15.63
N SER A 138 6.61 -7.35 -15.33
CA SER A 138 5.84 -8.07 -16.34
C SER A 138 4.88 -7.16 -17.10
N VAL A 139 4.16 -6.28 -16.40
CA VAL A 139 3.24 -5.31 -17.02
C VAL A 139 4.02 -4.27 -17.83
N SER A 140 5.14 -3.77 -17.32
CA SER A 140 5.98 -2.80 -18.05
C SER A 140 6.52 -3.37 -19.36
N TRP A 141 6.98 -4.62 -19.37
CA TRP A 141 7.42 -5.30 -20.59
C TRP A 141 6.27 -5.51 -21.58
N LEU A 142 5.12 -5.97 -21.09
CA LEU A 142 3.94 -6.20 -21.92
C LEU A 142 3.44 -4.90 -22.57
N LEU A 143 3.30 -3.83 -21.79
CA LEU A 143 2.91 -2.51 -22.31
C LEU A 143 3.95 -1.93 -23.27
N GLY A 144 5.24 -2.11 -22.98
CA GLY A 144 6.32 -1.72 -23.89
C GLY A 144 6.25 -2.45 -25.24
N LEU A 145 5.96 -3.74 -25.22
CA LEU A 145 5.76 -4.54 -26.44
C LEU A 145 4.53 -4.09 -27.24
N ILE A 146 3.41 -3.86 -26.56
CA ILE A 146 2.18 -3.35 -27.19
C ILE A 146 2.45 -1.98 -27.85
N TYR A 147 3.10 -1.06 -27.13
CA TYR A 147 3.45 0.25 -27.66
C TYR A 147 4.37 0.14 -28.89
N TYR A 148 5.38 -0.75 -28.83
CA TYR A 148 6.28 -0.99 -29.95
C TYR A 148 5.54 -1.50 -31.20
N LEU A 149 4.61 -2.44 -31.03
CA LEU A 149 3.80 -2.95 -32.14
C LEU A 149 2.87 -1.87 -32.73
N LEU A 150 2.22 -1.06 -31.88
CA LEU A 150 1.37 0.06 -32.32
C LEU A 150 2.17 1.13 -33.07
N ARG A 151 3.44 1.32 -32.70
CA ARG A 151 4.37 2.22 -33.40
C ARG A 151 4.74 1.68 -34.78
N ILE A 152 4.97 0.37 -34.89
CA ILE A 152 5.25 -0.29 -36.19
C ILE A 152 4.03 -0.22 -37.12
N THR A 153 2.82 -0.40 -36.58
CA THR A 153 1.59 -0.37 -37.39
C THR A 153 1.11 1.05 -37.72
N GLY A 154 1.84 2.09 -37.30
CA GLY A 154 1.53 3.49 -37.59
C GLY A 154 0.32 4.05 -36.83
N VAL A 155 -0.18 3.32 -35.84
CA VAL A 155 -1.35 3.71 -35.03
C VAL A 155 -0.96 4.65 -33.88
N ALA A 156 0.29 4.57 -33.40
CA ALA A 156 0.84 5.44 -32.37
C ALA A 156 2.13 6.12 -32.86
N GLY A 157 2.17 7.45 -32.79
CA GLY A 157 3.32 8.30 -33.14
C GLY A 157 4.28 8.52 -31.99
#